data_AF-A0A1E1VYK5-F1
#
_entry.id   AF-A0A1E1VYK5-F1
#
_cell.length_a   1.000
_cell.length_b   1.000
_cell.length_c   1.000
_cell.angle_alpha   90.00
_cell.angle_beta   90.00
_cell.angle_gamma   90.00
#
_symmetry.space_group_name_H-M   'P 1'
#
loop_
_entity.id
_entity.type
_entity.pdbx_description
1 polymer ?
#
loop_
_entity_poly.entity_id
_entity_poly.type
_entity_poly.pdbx_seq_one_letter_code
_entity_poly.pdbx_strand_id
1 'polypeptide(L)'
;MDLDDITAGFDDVTDPTCMEMLMIYLEQLEQDDENFMELLLEKVGEIPITWYQPWYQESICLTRPLNHNQESKSEKFRTDSFTKMEKEHIEKKWKSLRKKFNLPDTPICLARWRNRNKCRNPVTPEEQVRHFVIAYLARGLERNLYQVYQFYLSHYGAPVRGPFSVNEEKIIEVVFQHKPSKAVCYLSRILGREPRGIHRRLQILNKGVKENKDRTSKWNLSLATQLVKSLMCHSEKSLEDLKYERFDKSIWLKVQDDLGRTYTSLQRFWYTFLHVQLFVKYDIKLKQVRKVVLKKIRSPSIQVWTDIRWKELLKHFPDGFTHMFVYHATQKLVSSYKNYKTAPIEEVIQYGLNELKTKVSKSKRLKTLTMNKEGMLEVIEYDNDMHKE
;
A
#
# COMPACT_ATOMS: atom_id res chain seq x y z
N MET A 1 -4.55 -27.22 14.82
CA MET A 1 -3.77 -26.78 16.00
C MET A 1 -3.78 -25.27 16.01
N ASP A 2 -4.27 -24.66 17.08
CA ASP A 2 -4.28 -23.19 17.22
C ASP A 2 -2.90 -22.70 17.67
N LEU A 3 -2.51 -21.50 17.27
CA LEU A 3 -1.25 -20.87 17.72
C LEU A 3 -1.28 -20.59 19.23
N ASP A 4 -2.46 -20.35 19.77
CA ASP A 4 -2.66 -20.17 21.21
C ASP A 4 -2.41 -21.49 21.97
N ASP A 5 -2.80 -22.64 21.41
CA ASP A 5 -2.51 -23.96 21.99
C ASP A 5 -1.00 -24.27 21.97
N ILE A 6 -0.32 -23.91 20.88
CA ILE A 6 1.12 -24.14 20.71
C ILE A 6 1.92 -23.32 21.72
N THR A 7 1.52 -22.06 21.94
CA THR A 7 2.26 -21.12 22.80
C THR A 7 1.95 -21.27 24.29
N ALA A 8 0.93 -22.03 24.66
CA ALA A 8 0.55 -22.29 26.05
C ALA A 8 1.66 -23.02 26.85
N GLY A 9 2.53 -23.78 26.18
CA GLY A 9 3.68 -24.47 26.79
C GLY A 9 5.01 -23.75 26.65
N PHE A 10 5.04 -22.51 26.14
CA PHE A 10 6.29 -21.75 25.93
C PHE A 10 6.62 -20.93 27.18
N ASP A 11 7.09 -21.61 28.22
CA ASP A 11 7.55 -20.99 29.47
C ASP A 11 9.00 -20.47 29.36
N ASP A 12 9.85 -21.19 28.61
CA ASP A 12 11.23 -20.80 28.31
C ASP A 12 11.47 -20.81 26.79
N VAL A 13 11.68 -19.63 26.21
CA VAL A 13 11.93 -19.47 24.76
C VAL A 13 13.27 -20.05 24.30
N THR A 14 14.17 -20.34 25.25
CA THR A 14 15.46 -20.99 24.97
C THR A 14 15.36 -22.51 24.88
N ASP A 15 14.25 -23.11 25.31
CA ASP A 15 14.00 -24.55 25.20
C ASP A 15 13.88 -24.96 23.71
N PRO A 16 14.73 -25.86 23.21
CA PRO A 16 14.64 -26.40 21.85
C PRO A 16 13.28 -27.04 21.51
N THR A 17 12.57 -27.59 22.51
CA THR A 17 11.25 -28.23 22.35
C THR A 17 10.22 -27.23 21.80
N CYS A 18 10.33 -25.95 22.16
CA CYS A 18 9.48 -24.89 21.60
C CYS A 18 9.66 -24.77 20.08
N MET A 19 10.89 -24.89 19.59
CA MET A 19 11.17 -24.85 18.16
C MET A 19 10.68 -26.13 17.45
N GLU A 20 10.81 -27.30 18.08
CA GLU A 20 10.32 -28.57 17.53
C GLU A 20 8.79 -28.54 17.32
N MET A 21 8.03 -28.03 18.30
CA MET A 21 6.58 -27.85 18.16
C MET A 21 6.23 -26.93 16.97
N LEU A 22 6.99 -25.84 16.76
CA LEU A 22 6.79 -24.95 15.62
C LEU A 22 7.15 -25.63 14.28
N MET A 23 8.14 -26.53 14.28
CA MET A 23 8.48 -27.30 13.09
C MET A 23 7.40 -28.33 12.73
N ILE A 24 6.84 -29.03 13.72
CA ILE A 24 5.70 -29.95 13.52
C ILE A 24 4.50 -29.18 12.95
N TYR A 25 4.23 -27.99 13.49
CA TYR A 25 3.17 -27.14 12.96
C TYR A 25 3.45 -26.70 11.52
N LEU A 26 4.69 -26.31 11.20
CA LEU A 26 5.09 -25.99 9.83
C LEU A 26 4.89 -27.16 8.86
N GLU A 27 5.26 -28.38 9.27
CA GLU A 27 5.06 -29.59 8.46
C GLU A 27 3.57 -29.85 8.20
N GLN A 28 2.71 -29.68 9.21
CA GLN A 28 1.26 -29.78 9.03
C GLN A 28 0.75 -28.76 8.01
N LEU A 29 1.20 -27.50 8.09
CA LEU A 29 0.83 -26.47 7.12
C LEU A 29 1.28 -26.82 5.70
N GLU A 30 2.45 -27.44 5.56
CA GLU A 30 2.97 -27.89 4.28
C GLU A 30 2.15 -29.04 3.70
N GLN A 31 1.77 -30.01 4.53
CA GLN A 31 0.90 -31.11 4.13
C GLN A 31 -0.48 -30.61 3.69
N ASP A 32 -1.06 -29.65 4.42
CA ASP A 32 -2.33 -29.03 4.06
C ASP A 32 -2.25 -28.30 2.70
N ASP A 33 -1.12 -27.64 2.42
CA ASP A 33 -0.88 -26.96 1.15
C ASP A 33 -0.78 -27.97 -0.03
N GLU A 34 -0.08 -29.09 0.15
CA GLU A 34 0.07 -30.15 -0.87
C GLU A 34 -1.25 -30.89 -1.12
N ASN A 35 -1.94 -31.31 -0.06
CA ASN A 35 -3.26 -31.96 -0.16
C ASN A 35 -4.25 -31.09 -0.94
N PHE A 36 -4.23 -29.77 -0.70
CA PHE A 36 -5.08 -28.83 -1.42
C PHE A 36 -4.72 -28.74 -2.92
N MET A 37 -3.43 -28.80 -3.27
CA MET A 37 -3.01 -28.82 -4.67
C MET A 37 -3.34 -30.12 -5.38
N GLU A 38 -3.22 -31.26 -4.71
CA GLU A 38 -3.66 -32.56 -5.25
C GLU A 38 -5.16 -32.56 -5.54
N LEU A 39 -5.98 -32.05 -4.61
CA LEU A 39 -7.42 -31.88 -4.84
C LEU A 39 -7.70 -30.96 -6.03
N LEU A 40 -6.95 -29.87 -6.16
CA LEU A 40 -7.08 -28.98 -7.30
C LEU A 40 -6.71 -29.67 -8.62
N LEU A 41 -5.65 -30.47 -8.66
CA LEU A 41 -5.29 -31.28 -9.83
C LEU A 41 -6.41 -32.25 -10.20
N GLU A 42 -6.98 -32.95 -9.23
CA GLU A 42 -8.06 -33.92 -9.45
C GLU A 42 -9.31 -33.23 -10.03
N LYS A 43 -9.70 -32.06 -9.51
CA LYS A 43 -10.95 -31.38 -9.89
C LYS A 43 -10.82 -30.45 -11.09
N VAL A 44 -9.62 -29.95 -11.38
CA VAL A 44 -9.40 -28.84 -12.33
C VAL A 44 -8.29 -29.14 -13.35
N GLY A 45 -7.45 -30.16 -13.13
CA GLY A 45 -6.25 -30.50 -13.90
C GLY A 45 -6.40 -30.50 -15.41
N GLU A 46 -7.52 -31.01 -15.89
CA GLU A 46 -7.75 -31.24 -17.33
C GLU A 46 -8.67 -30.20 -17.97
N ILE A 47 -9.07 -29.16 -17.24
CA ILE A 47 -10.07 -28.20 -17.72
C ILE A 47 -9.39 -27.07 -18.51
N PRO A 48 -9.66 -26.94 -19.83
CA PRO A 48 -9.12 -25.83 -20.60
C PRO A 48 -9.83 -24.52 -20.26
N ILE A 49 -9.13 -23.41 -20.46
CA ILE A 49 -9.74 -22.07 -20.44
C ILE A 49 -10.57 -21.89 -21.72
N THR A 50 -11.89 -21.82 -21.58
CA THR A 50 -12.83 -21.73 -22.72
C THR A 50 -13.43 -20.33 -22.91
N TRP A 51 -13.08 -19.36 -22.07
CA TRP A 51 -13.59 -17.99 -22.17
C TRP A 51 -12.56 -17.07 -22.81
N TYR A 52 -13.05 -15.98 -23.40
CA TYR A 52 -12.19 -14.91 -23.94
C TYR A 52 -11.28 -14.35 -22.84
N GLN A 53 -9.98 -14.33 -23.13
CA GLN A 53 -8.97 -13.65 -22.33
C GLN A 53 -8.44 -12.45 -23.13
N PRO A 54 -8.52 -11.22 -22.60
CA PRO A 54 -7.80 -10.09 -23.19
C PRO A 54 -6.31 -10.40 -23.29
N TRP A 55 -5.61 -9.75 -24.21
CA TRP A 55 -4.19 -10.05 -24.47
C TRP A 55 -3.30 -9.95 -23.22
N TYR A 56 -3.63 -9.07 -22.27
CA TYR A 56 -2.89 -8.90 -21.02
C TYR A 56 -3.17 -10.00 -19.98
N GLN A 57 -4.11 -10.90 -20.24
CA GLN A 57 -4.42 -12.08 -19.44
C GLN A 57 -3.95 -13.40 -20.08
N GLU A 58 -3.42 -13.37 -21.31
CA GLU A 58 -2.91 -14.55 -22.01
C GLU A 58 -1.51 -14.97 -21.54
N SER A 59 -0.92 -14.25 -20.56
CA SER A 59 0.40 -14.58 -20.04
C SER A 59 0.42 -15.96 -19.39
N ILE A 60 1.30 -16.84 -19.86
CA ILE A 60 1.46 -18.20 -19.31
C ILE A 60 2.09 -18.15 -17.91
N CYS A 61 2.91 -17.15 -17.61
CA CYS A 61 3.61 -17.04 -16.33
C CYS A 61 2.93 -16.08 -15.35
N LEU A 62 2.55 -16.57 -14.17
CA LEU A 62 1.97 -15.75 -13.09
C LEU A 62 3.00 -14.99 -12.26
N THR A 63 4.28 -15.39 -12.32
CA THR A 63 5.33 -14.88 -11.41
C THR A 63 6.15 -13.74 -12.00
N ARG A 64 5.96 -13.43 -13.29
CA ARG A 64 6.69 -12.37 -13.98
C ARG A 64 5.73 -11.25 -14.41
N PRO A 65 6.08 -9.98 -14.18
CA PRO A 65 5.33 -8.86 -14.72
C PRO A 65 5.27 -8.95 -16.25
N LEU A 66 4.16 -8.53 -16.82
CA LEU A 66 3.99 -8.44 -18.27
C LEU A 66 4.81 -7.25 -18.79
N ASN A 67 5.57 -7.45 -19.87
CA ASN A 67 6.38 -6.39 -20.48
C ASN A 67 5.47 -5.34 -21.15
N HIS A 68 5.67 -4.06 -20.80
CA HIS A 68 4.84 -2.95 -21.25
C HIS A 68 5.07 -2.51 -22.71
N ASN A 69 5.96 -3.17 -23.45
CA ASN A 69 6.44 -2.71 -24.77
C ASN A 69 5.47 -3.01 -25.95
N GLN A 70 4.16 -2.97 -25.72
CA GLN A 70 3.17 -3.20 -26.78
C GLN A 70 2.20 -2.02 -26.85
N GLU A 71 2.70 -0.87 -27.34
CA GLU A 71 1.91 0.35 -27.61
C GLU A 71 0.86 0.16 -28.74
N SER A 72 0.91 -0.97 -29.46
CA SER A 72 0.05 -1.24 -30.63
C SER A 72 -1.32 -1.86 -30.31
N LYS A 73 -1.66 -2.14 -29.04
CA LYS A 73 -2.91 -2.83 -28.67
C LYS A 73 -3.95 -1.87 -28.10
N SER A 74 -5.18 -1.92 -28.61
CA SER A 74 -6.30 -1.05 -28.24
C SER A 74 -6.81 -1.28 -26.80
N GLU A 75 -6.74 -2.52 -26.32
CA GLU A 75 -7.16 -2.89 -24.97
C GLU A 75 -6.11 -2.47 -23.92
N LYS A 76 -6.53 -1.73 -22.90
CA LYS A 76 -5.68 -1.30 -21.78
C LYS A 76 -6.01 -2.08 -20.51
N PHE A 77 -5.02 -2.26 -19.66
CA PHE A 77 -5.20 -2.79 -18.30
C PHE A 77 -4.70 -1.78 -17.28
N ARG A 78 -5.24 -1.88 -16.07
CA ARG A 78 -4.96 -0.95 -14.98
C ARG A 78 -3.76 -1.40 -14.15
N THR A 79 -2.87 -0.46 -13.83
CA THR A 79 -1.64 -0.70 -13.04
C THR A 79 -1.69 -0.21 -11.61
N ASP A 80 -2.86 0.23 -11.18
CA ASP A 80 -3.06 0.90 -9.92
C ASP A 80 -3.51 -0.03 -8.79
N SER A 81 -3.78 0.53 -7.60
CA SER A 81 -4.30 -0.25 -6.48
C SER A 81 -5.68 -0.85 -6.77
N PHE A 82 -5.90 -2.08 -6.33
CA PHE A 82 -7.19 -2.76 -6.41
C PHE A 82 -8.29 -2.00 -5.64
N THR A 83 -9.38 -1.69 -6.31
CA THR A 83 -10.58 -1.07 -5.72
C THR A 83 -11.37 -2.07 -4.89
N LYS A 84 -12.34 -1.59 -4.09
CA LYS A 84 -13.27 -2.47 -3.37
C LYS A 84 -14.06 -3.38 -4.30
N MET A 85 -14.60 -2.85 -5.40
CA MET A 85 -15.35 -3.65 -6.38
C MET A 85 -14.50 -4.78 -6.97
N GLU A 86 -13.22 -4.52 -7.29
CA GLU A 86 -12.32 -5.55 -7.81
C GLU A 86 -12.06 -6.65 -6.76
N LYS A 87 -11.92 -6.27 -5.48
CA LYS A 87 -11.73 -7.23 -4.37
C LYS A 87 -12.98 -8.09 -4.18
N GLU A 88 -14.16 -7.47 -4.13
CA GLU A 88 -15.45 -8.17 -4.01
C GLU A 88 -15.70 -9.09 -5.21
N HIS A 89 -15.28 -8.67 -6.42
CA HIS A 89 -15.33 -9.51 -7.62
C HIS A 89 -14.46 -10.77 -7.46
N ILE A 90 -13.21 -10.62 -7.03
CA ILE A 90 -12.30 -11.76 -6.80
C ILE A 90 -12.89 -12.69 -5.74
N GLU A 91 -13.42 -12.14 -4.65
CA GLU A 91 -14.05 -12.94 -3.58
C GLU A 91 -15.29 -13.69 -4.09
N LYS A 92 -16.14 -13.03 -4.87
CA LYS A 92 -17.33 -13.65 -5.50
C LYS A 92 -16.92 -14.76 -6.48
N LYS A 93 -15.88 -14.53 -7.28
CA LYS A 93 -15.34 -15.54 -8.21
C LYS A 93 -14.73 -16.71 -7.47
N TRP A 94 -14.02 -16.48 -6.37
CA TRP A 94 -13.51 -17.54 -5.49
C TRP A 94 -14.65 -18.39 -4.94
N LYS A 95 -15.68 -17.77 -4.35
CA LYS A 95 -16.87 -18.49 -3.86
C LYS A 95 -17.57 -19.30 -4.95
N SER A 96 -17.66 -18.76 -6.17
CA SER A 96 -18.22 -19.46 -7.33
C SER A 96 -17.37 -20.66 -7.77
N LEU A 97 -16.04 -20.50 -7.83
CA LEU A 97 -15.10 -21.57 -8.14
C LEU A 97 -15.25 -22.72 -7.13
N ARG A 98 -15.25 -22.38 -5.83
CA ARG A 98 -15.42 -23.37 -4.76
C ARG A 98 -16.70 -24.17 -4.89
N LYS A 99 -17.83 -23.49 -5.13
CA LYS A 99 -19.11 -24.18 -5.36
C LYS A 99 -19.09 -25.06 -6.61
N LYS A 100 -18.45 -24.61 -7.69
CA LYS A 100 -18.39 -25.35 -8.95
C LYS A 100 -17.57 -26.63 -8.84
N PHE A 101 -16.46 -26.60 -8.10
CA PHE A 101 -15.50 -27.71 -8.01
C PHE A 101 -15.49 -28.40 -6.64
N ASN A 102 -16.45 -28.06 -5.78
CA ASN A 102 -16.57 -28.54 -4.39
C ASN A 102 -15.26 -28.41 -3.59
N LEU A 103 -14.64 -27.23 -3.64
CA LEU A 103 -13.36 -26.95 -2.97
C LEU A 103 -13.57 -26.38 -1.56
N PRO A 104 -12.70 -26.72 -0.60
CA PRO A 104 -12.73 -26.13 0.74
C PRO A 104 -12.41 -24.63 0.72
N ASP A 105 -12.84 -23.89 1.75
CA ASP A 105 -12.58 -22.44 1.86
C ASP A 105 -11.20 -22.13 2.44
N THR A 106 -10.16 -22.63 1.80
CA THR A 106 -8.77 -22.49 2.24
C THR A 106 -7.89 -21.82 1.17
N PRO A 107 -8.21 -20.58 0.73
CA PRO A 107 -7.43 -19.86 -0.28
C PRO A 107 -5.96 -19.65 0.14
N ILE A 108 -5.68 -19.67 1.44
CA ILE A 108 -4.33 -19.59 1.98
C ILE A 108 -3.44 -20.75 1.50
N CYS A 109 -3.99 -21.97 1.31
CA CYS A 109 -3.22 -23.13 0.85
C CYS A 109 -2.62 -22.88 -0.55
N LEU A 110 -3.45 -22.42 -1.49
CA LEU A 110 -2.99 -22.05 -2.82
C LEU A 110 -1.96 -20.91 -2.79
N ALA A 111 -2.15 -19.94 -1.90
CA ALA A 111 -1.28 -18.79 -1.77
C ALA A 111 0.10 -19.16 -1.18
N ARG A 112 0.14 -20.10 -0.23
CA ARG A 112 1.37 -20.59 0.40
C ARG A 112 2.11 -21.61 -0.44
N TRP A 113 1.41 -22.42 -1.22
CA TRP A 113 2.01 -23.50 -2.01
C TRP A 113 3.16 -22.99 -2.90
N ARG A 114 4.23 -23.77 -2.99
CA ARG A 114 5.41 -23.49 -3.82
C ARG A 114 5.84 -24.77 -4.52
N ASN A 115 6.11 -24.69 -5.82
CA ASN A 115 6.70 -25.80 -6.56
C ASN A 115 8.17 -25.97 -6.14
N ARG A 116 8.44 -26.92 -5.23
CA ARG A 116 9.79 -27.16 -4.67
C ARG A 116 10.69 -27.92 -5.65
N ASN A 117 10.11 -28.82 -6.44
CA ASN A 117 10.87 -29.87 -7.12
C ASN A 117 11.09 -29.62 -8.62
N LYS A 118 10.20 -28.88 -9.32
CA LYS A 118 10.20 -28.83 -10.80
C LYS A 118 10.59 -27.47 -11.39
N CYS A 119 11.19 -26.60 -10.58
CA CYS A 119 11.35 -25.17 -10.88
C CYS A 119 10.01 -24.50 -11.24
N ARG A 120 9.96 -23.17 -11.35
CA ARG A 120 8.74 -22.42 -11.70
C ARG A 120 8.36 -22.58 -13.18
N ASN A 121 8.46 -23.79 -13.72
CA ASN A 121 8.12 -24.10 -15.11
C ASN A 121 6.60 -23.99 -15.27
N PRO A 122 6.09 -23.07 -16.11
CA PRO A 122 4.65 -22.87 -16.29
C PRO A 122 3.91 -24.09 -16.87
N VAL A 123 4.64 -25.08 -17.38
CA VAL A 123 4.09 -26.26 -18.06
C VAL A 123 3.76 -27.40 -17.09
N THR A 124 4.18 -27.33 -15.81
CA THR A 124 3.84 -28.41 -14.88
C THR A 124 2.33 -28.40 -14.56
N PRO A 125 1.70 -29.57 -14.36
CA PRO A 125 0.26 -29.65 -14.08
C PRO A 125 -0.18 -28.75 -12.92
N GLU A 126 0.65 -28.66 -11.88
CA GLU A 126 0.39 -27.86 -10.69
C GLU A 126 0.34 -26.36 -11.00
N GLU A 127 1.27 -25.87 -11.83
CA GLU A 127 1.29 -24.46 -12.26
C GLU A 127 0.20 -24.16 -13.30
N GLN A 128 -0.20 -25.15 -14.13
CA GLN A 128 -1.33 -25.02 -15.04
C GLN A 128 -2.66 -24.87 -14.29
N VAL A 129 -2.90 -25.67 -13.26
CA VAL A 129 -4.11 -25.53 -12.45
C VAL A 129 -4.11 -24.22 -11.67
N ARG A 130 -2.97 -23.82 -11.11
CA ARG A 130 -2.85 -22.50 -10.51
C ARG A 130 -3.14 -21.38 -11.50
N HIS A 131 -2.60 -21.48 -12.72
CA HIS A 131 -2.88 -20.53 -13.80
C HIS A 131 -4.37 -20.46 -14.09
N PHE A 132 -5.03 -21.61 -14.26
CA PHE A 132 -6.47 -21.69 -14.46
C PHE A 132 -7.25 -21.00 -13.33
N VAL A 133 -6.89 -21.27 -12.07
CA VAL A 133 -7.56 -20.65 -10.90
C VAL A 133 -7.39 -19.12 -10.95
N ILE A 134 -6.18 -18.61 -11.16
CA ILE A 134 -5.96 -17.16 -11.24
C ILE A 134 -6.65 -16.53 -12.45
N ALA A 135 -6.65 -17.20 -13.60
CA ALA A 135 -7.39 -16.77 -14.79
C ALA A 135 -8.90 -16.72 -14.54
N TYR A 136 -9.45 -17.69 -13.81
CA TYR A 136 -10.86 -17.72 -13.42
C TYR A 136 -11.22 -16.52 -12.52
N LEU A 137 -10.35 -16.19 -11.57
CA LEU A 137 -10.51 -15.02 -10.69
C LEU A 137 -10.39 -13.69 -11.45
N ALA A 138 -9.50 -13.63 -12.44
CA ALA A 138 -9.23 -12.45 -13.25
C ALA A 138 -10.34 -12.13 -14.28
N ARG A 139 -11.24 -13.09 -14.56
CA ARG A 139 -12.27 -12.96 -15.60
C ARG A 139 -13.15 -11.72 -15.39
N GLY A 140 -13.11 -10.80 -16.35
CA GLY A 140 -13.88 -9.55 -16.33
C GLY A 140 -13.20 -8.38 -15.60
N LEU A 141 -11.96 -8.55 -15.14
CA LEU A 141 -11.14 -7.47 -14.58
C LEU A 141 -10.22 -6.88 -15.64
N GLU A 142 -10.04 -5.57 -15.62
CA GLU A 142 -9.01 -4.86 -16.39
C GLU A 142 -7.63 -5.00 -15.73
N ARG A 143 -7.25 -6.24 -15.35
CA ARG A 143 -6.02 -6.58 -14.64
C ARG A 143 -5.32 -7.74 -15.33
N ASN A 144 -4.00 -7.72 -15.38
CA ASN A 144 -3.24 -8.87 -15.85
C ASN A 144 -3.16 -9.98 -14.79
N LEU A 145 -2.84 -11.21 -15.21
CA LEU A 145 -2.82 -12.36 -14.29
C LEU A 145 -1.76 -12.22 -13.20
N TYR A 146 -0.61 -11.62 -13.52
CA TYR A 146 0.44 -11.32 -12.53
C TYR A 146 -0.10 -10.45 -11.39
N GLN A 147 -0.83 -9.38 -11.70
CA GLN A 147 -1.42 -8.48 -10.69
C GLN A 147 -2.45 -9.18 -9.83
N VAL A 148 -3.33 -9.99 -10.43
CA VAL A 148 -4.34 -10.76 -9.70
C VAL A 148 -3.67 -11.80 -8.81
N TYR A 149 -2.61 -12.46 -9.29
CA TYR A 149 -1.82 -13.40 -8.49
C TYR A 149 -1.12 -12.71 -7.32
N GLN A 150 -0.43 -11.57 -7.55
CA GLN A 150 0.20 -10.81 -6.47
C GLN A 150 -0.83 -10.31 -5.45
N PHE A 151 -2.01 -9.87 -5.91
CA PHE A 151 -3.12 -9.53 -5.03
C PHE A 151 -3.56 -10.74 -4.20
N TYR A 152 -3.77 -11.90 -4.83
CA TYR A 152 -4.17 -13.15 -4.19
C TYR A 152 -3.18 -13.55 -3.10
N LEU A 153 -1.88 -13.59 -3.42
CA LEU A 153 -0.81 -13.86 -2.46
C LEU A 153 -0.82 -12.88 -1.28
N SER A 154 -0.93 -11.58 -1.55
CA SER A 154 -0.88 -10.54 -0.53
C SER A 154 -2.14 -10.46 0.34
N HIS A 155 -3.28 -10.92 -0.19
CA HIS A 155 -4.57 -10.84 0.48
C HIS A 155 -4.89 -12.13 1.26
N TYR A 156 -4.62 -13.30 0.67
CA TYR A 156 -4.94 -14.60 1.25
C TYR A 156 -3.73 -15.32 1.85
N GLY A 157 -2.51 -15.08 1.34
CA GLY A 157 -1.29 -15.71 1.85
C GLY A 157 -0.72 -15.06 3.11
N ALA A 158 -1.10 -13.81 3.38
CA ALA A 158 -0.74 -13.08 4.60
C ALA A 158 -1.97 -12.35 5.18
N PRO A 159 -2.97 -13.10 5.68
CA PRO A 159 -4.23 -12.52 6.14
C PRO A 159 -4.06 -11.68 7.41
N VAL A 160 -3.07 -12.00 8.26
CA VAL A 160 -2.88 -11.34 9.55
C VAL A 160 -2.19 -9.99 9.36
N ARG A 161 -2.81 -8.93 9.89
CA ARG A 161 -2.35 -7.54 9.76
C ARG A 161 -2.50 -6.81 11.08
N GLY A 162 -1.64 -5.82 11.32
CA GLY A 162 -1.69 -4.97 12.50
C GLY A 162 -0.56 -5.23 13.49
N PRO A 163 -0.69 -4.78 14.76
CA PRO A 163 0.27 -5.06 15.81
C PRO A 163 0.49 -6.56 16.02
N PHE A 164 1.66 -6.95 16.52
CA PHE A 164 1.91 -8.32 16.95
C PHE A 164 1.29 -8.55 18.34
N SER A 165 0.63 -9.69 18.52
CA SER A 165 0.12 -10.12 19.84
C SER A 165 1.26 -10.62 20.72
N VAL A 166 0.99 -10.80 22.02
CA VAL A 166 1.98 -11.35 22.97
C VAL A 166 2.43 -12.75 22.55
N ASN A 167 1.51 -13.60 22.08
CA ASN A 167 1.83 -14.95 21.62
C ASN A 167 2.65 -14.93 20.33
N GLU A 168 2.34 -14.02 19.40
CA GLU A 168 3.15 -13.86 18.18
C GLU A 168 4.57 -13.39 18.51
N GLU A 169 4.75 -12.51 19.49
CA GLU A 169 6.08 -12.07 19.94
C GLU A 169 6.88 -13.21 20.58
N LYS A 170 6.25 -14.06 21.40
CA LYS A 170 6.89 -15.28 21.92
C LYS A 170 7.39 -16.21 20.81
N ILE A 171 6.56 -16.45 19.79
CA ILE A 171 6.95 -17.27 18.62
C ILE A 171 8.12 -16.62 17.87
N ILE A 172 8.10 -15.29 17.70
CA ILE A 172 9.18 -14.55 17.06
C ILE A 172 10.49 -14.75 17.83
N GLU A 173 10.46 -14.66 19.15
CA GLU A 173 11.63 -14.85 20.01
C GLU A 173 12.19 -16.27 19.89
N VAL A 174 11.36 -17.31 19.99
CA VAL A 174 11.76 -18.72 19.84
C VAL A 174 12.44 -18.95 18.49
N VAL A 175 11.78 -18.58 17.38
CA VAL A 175 12.31 -18.84 16.04
C VAL A 175 13.59 -18.05 15.80
N PHE A 176 13.65 -16.81 16.28
CA PHE A 176 14.83 -15.98 16.13
C PHE A 176 16.03 -16.52 16.91
N GLN A 177 15.80 -17.04 18.12
CA GLN A 177 16.82 -17.66 18.96
C GLN A 177 17.39 -18.94 18.32
N HIS A 178 16.51 -19.83 17.84
CA HIS A 178 16.92 -21.17 17.37
C HIS A 178 17.28 -21.24 15.89
N LYS A 179 16.65 -20.42 15.04
CA LYS A 179 16.81 -20.45 13.56
C LYS A 179 16.86 -19.03 12.96
N PRO A 180 17.82 -18.16 13.36
CA PRO A 180 17.86 -16.75 12.94
C PRO A 180 17.94 -16.56 11.42
N SER A 181 18.69 -17.40 10.71
CA SER A 181 18.88 -17.29 9.26
C SER A 181 17.60 -17.57 8.45
N LYS A 182 16.71 -18.42 8.97
CA LYS A 182 15.43 -18.79 8.34
C LYS A 182 14.22 -18.14 9.01
N ALA A 183 14.42 -17.31 10.03
CA ALA A 183 13.36 -16.80 10.88
C ALA A 183 12.25 -16.11 10.10
N VAL A 184 12.59 -15.24 9.15
CA VAL A 184 11.58 -14.54 8.32
C VAL A 184 10.71 -15.51 7.52
N CYS A 185 11.30 -16.58 6.98
CA CYS A 185 10.58 -17.58 6.20
C CYS A 185 9.59 -18.36 7.07
N TYR A 186 10.07 -18.88 8.20
CA TYR A 186 9.27 -19.66 9.13
C TYR A 186 8.16 -18.82 9.77
N LEU A 187 8.51 -17.63 10.29
CA LEU A 187 7.55 -16.73 10.91
C LEU A 187 6.48 -16.24 9.93
N SER A 188 6.83 -16.00 8.67
CA SER A 188 5.82 -15.60 7.67
C SER A 188 4.77 -16.67 7.47
N ARG A 189 5.19 -17.94 7.50
CA ARG A 189 4.32 -19.09 7.28
C ARG A 189 3.50 -19.45 8.51
N ILE A 190 4.14 -19.49 9.70
CA ILE A 190 3.49 -19.78 10.98
C ILE A 190 2.48 -18.70 11.33
N LEU A 191 2.88 -17.42 11.27
CA LEU A 191 2.04 -16.31 11.71
C LEU A 191 1.06 -15.83 10.62
N GLY A 192 1.16 -16.35 9.39
CA GLY A 192 0.36 -15.87 8.26
C GLY A 192 0.55 -14.36 8.00
N ARG A 193 1.78 -13.86 8.15
CA ARG A 193 2.14 -12.43 8.03
C ARG A 193 3.10 -12.18 6.86
N GLU A 194 3.07 -10.96 6.33
CA GLU A 194 3.97 -10.56 5.25
C GLU A 194 5.45 -10.59 5.70
N PRO A 195 6.36 -11.24 4.94
CA PRO A 195 7.79 -11.32 5.29
C PRO A 195 8.44 -9.98 5.59
N ARG A 196 8.04 -8.93 4.87
CA ARG A 196 8.56 -7.56 5.07
C ARG A 196 8.24 -7.00 6.45
N GLY A 197 7.05 -7.28 6.97
CA GLY A 197 6.63 -6.85 8.30
C GLY A 197 7.46 -7.52 9.40
N ILE A 198 7.69 -8.84 9.24
CA ILE A 198 8.52 -9.63 10.16
C ILE A 198 9.98 -9.17 10.11
N HIS A 199 10.55 -9.01 8.92
CA HIS A 199 11.93 -8.52 8.78
C HIS A 199 12.12 -7.16 9.46
N ARG A 200 11.17 -6.23 9.29
CA ARG A 200 11.20 -4.94 9.99
C ARG A 200 11.12 -5.11 11.51
N ARG A 201 10.29 -6.03 12.01
CA ARG A 201 10.18 -6.32 13.45
C ARG A 201 11.48 -6.88 14.01
N LEU A 202 12.07 -7.87 13.35
CA LEU A 202 13.36 -8.46 13.74
C LEU A 202 14.49 -7.42 13.72
N GLN A 203 14.50 -6.49 12.76
CA GLN A 203 15.48 -5.40 12.75
C GLN A 203 15.34 -4.47 13.97
N ILE A 204 14.12 -4.20 14.43
CA ILE A 204 13.86 -3.38 15.62
C ILE A 204 14.36 -4.10 16.87
N LEU A 205 14.05 -5.40 17.00
CA LEU A 205 14.50 -6.23 18.12
C LEU A 205 16.02 -6.31 18.19
N ASN A 206 16.69 -6.55 17.05
CA ASN A 206 18.15 -6.69 16.99
C ASN A 206 18.93 -5.41 17.24
N LYS A 207 18.42 -4.26 16.81
CA LYS A 207 19.20 -3.02 16.89
C LYS A 207 19.07 -2.33 18.26
N GLY A 208 18.13 -2.73 19.12
CA GLY A 208 17.79 -1.99 20.34
C GLY A 208 17.34 -0.54 20.08
N VAL A 209 17.26 -0.15 18.80
CA VAL A 209 16.93 1.20 18.35
C VAL A 209 15.43 1.32 18.52
N LYS A 210 15.04 1.95 19.65
CA LYS A 210 13.81 2.74 19.71
C LYS A 210 13.71 3.45 18.38
N GLU A 211 12.58 3.26 17.69
CA GLU A 211 12.28 3.87 16.40
C GLU A 211 13.06 5.17 16.23
N ASN A 212 13.69 5.38 15.08
CA ASN A 212 13.92 6.74 14.60
C ASN A 212 12.55 7.40 14.45
N LYS A 213 11.90 7.71 15.57
CA LYS A 213 11.19 8.94 15.81
C LYS A 213 12.23 9.97 15.45
N ASP A 214 12.31 10.27 14.15
CA ASP A 214 12.48 11.63 13.68
C ASP A 214 11.49 12.41 14.53
N ARG A 215 11.97 12.84 15.70
CA ARG A 215 11.23 13.64 16.66
C ARG A 215 10.76 14.77 15.80
N THR A 216 9.44 14.90 15.74
CA THR A 216 8.62 15.90 15.07
C THR A 216 9.22 17.30 15.22
N SER A 217 10.34 17.57 14.57
CA SER A 217 10.94 18.88 14.57
C SER A 217 9.97 19.70 13.75
N LYS A 218 9.38 20.70 14.39
CA LYS A 218 8.47 21.59 13.72
C LYS A 218 9.24 22.26 12.58
N TRP A 219 8.77 22.10 11.35
CA TRP A 219 9.29 22.83 10.22
C TRP A 219 9.13 24.34 10.46
N ASN A 220 10.21 25.08 10.27
CA ASN A 220 10.23 26.54 10.30
C ASN A 220 10.69 27.07 8.93
N LEU A 221 10.58 28.39 8.72
CA LEU A 221 10.93 29.02 7.43
C LEU A 221 12.40 28.84 7.05
N SER A 222 13.32 28.86 8.03
CA SER A 222 14.75 28.65 7.78
C SER A 222 15.03 27.24 7.23
N LEU A 223 14.50 26.20 7.88
CA LEU A 223 14.61 24.82 7.41
C LEU A 223 13.92 24.60 6.05
N ALA A 224 12.77 25.24 5.84
CA ALA A 224 12.09 25.19 4.54
C ALA A 224 12.92 25.85 3.44
N THR A 225 13.60 26.96 3.76
CA THR A 225 14.51 27.65 2.84
C THR A 225 15.71 26.76 2.50
N GLN A 226 16.33 26.15 3.51
CA GLN A 226 17.44 25.21 3.32
C GLN A 226 17.04 24.03 2.43
N LEU A 227 15.84 23.49 2.63
CA LEU A 227 15.31 22.41 1.78
C LEU A 227 15.18 22.86 0.32
N VAL A 228 14.61 24.05 0.07
CA VAL A 228 14.48 24.60 -1.30
C VAL A 228 15.85 24.82 -1.92
N LYS A 229 16.78 25.47 -1.22
CA LYS A 229 18.15 25.72 -1.72
C LYS A 229 18.90 24.42 -2.02
N SER A 230 18.81 23.43 -1.14
CA SER A 230 19.43 22.12 -1.35
C SER A 230 18.82 21.40 -2.55
N LEU A 231 17.49 21.45 -2.73
CA LEU A 231 16.84 20.91 -3.92
C LEU A 231 17.29 21.63 -5.20
N MET A 232 17.34 22.96 -5.23
CA MET A 232 17.83 23.74 -6.38
C MET A 232 19.30 23.40 -6.69
N CYS A 233 20.15 23.32 -5.67
CA CYS A 233 21.57 22.99 -5.80
C CYS A 233 21.80 21.61 -6.43
N HIS A 234 21.15 20.57 -5.89
CA HIS A 234 21.38 19.19 -6.34
C HIS A 234 20.62 18.79 -7.61
N SER A 235 19.61 19.57 -8.01
CA SER A 235 18.89 19.35 -9.27
C SER A 235 19.31 20.29 -10.40
N GLU A 236 20.16 21.29 -10.11
CA GLU A 236 20.61 22.32 -11.05
C GLU A 236 19.45 23.06 -11.72
N LYS A 237 18.35 23.27 -10.97
CA LYS A 237 17.10 23.86 -11.47
C LYS A 237 16.73 25.15 -10.74
N SER A 238 16.07 26.05 -11.46
CA SER A 238 15.47 27.24 -10.89
C SER A 238 14.28 26.88 -9.99
N LEU A 239 13.84 27.82 -9.15
CA LEU A 239 12.69 27.60 -8.26
C LEU A 239 11.43 27.23 -9.07
N GLU A 240 11.20 27.92 -10.17
CA GLU A 240 10.06 27.73 -11.07
C GLU A 240 10.08 26.33 -11.70
N ASP A 241 11.26 25.83 -12.07
CA ASP A 241 11.43 24.51 -12.69
C ASP A 241 11.16 23.37 -11.69
N LEU A 242 11.41 23.60 -10.39
CA LEU A 242 11.15 22.59 -9.35
C LEU A 242 9.67 22.19 -9.27
N LYS A 243 8.75 23.01 -9.77
CA LYS A 243 7.30 22.77 -9.72
C LYS A 243 6.87 21.49 -10.46
N TYR A 244 7.46 21.24 -11.62
CA TYR A 244 7.10 20.07 -12.43
C TYR A 244 8.11 18.94 -12.27
N GLU A 245 9.11 19.14 -11.41
CA GLU A 245 10.23 18.24 -11.31
C GLU A 245 9.88 16.96 -10.55
N ARG A 246 10.33 15.84 -11.12
CA ARG A 246 10.34 14.54 -10.45
C ARG A 246 11.75 14.24 -9.98
N PHE A 247 12.00 14.55 -8.72
CA PHE A 247 13.29 14.26 -8.10
C PHE A 247 13.51 12.76 -7.92
N ASP A 248 14.63 12.28 -8.48
CA ASP A 248 15.12 10.93 -8.24
C ASP A 248 15.52 10.72 -6.78
N LYS A 249 15.52 9.45 -6.35
CA LYS A 249 15.92 9.08 -4.99
C LYS A 249 17.34 9.55 -4.66
N SER A 250 18.24 9.59 -5.64
CA SER A 250 19.62 10.07 -5.48
C SER A 250 19.67 11.52 -4.99
N ILE A 251 18.84 12.42 -5.56
CA ILE A 251 18.74 13.82 -5.14
C ILE A 251 18.26 13.90 -3.70
N TRP A 252 17.21 13.16 -3.35
CA TRP A 252 16.68 13.17 -1.98
C TRP A 252 17.66 12.65 -0.93
N LEU A 253 18.56 11.73 -1.30
CA LEU A 253 19.61 11.25 -0.40
C LEU A 253 20.66 12.35 -0.15
N LYS A 254 21.09 13.08 -1.19
CA LYS A 254 21.98 14.23 -1.03
C LYS A 254 21.36 15.32 -0.12
N VAL A 255 20.08 15.63 -0.33
CA VAL A 255 19.34 16.60 0.50
C VAL A 255 19.18 16.10 1.95
N GLN A 256 19.04 14.79 2.14
CA GLN A 256 19.03 14.18 3.48
C GLN A 256 20.37 14.41 4.19
N ASP A 257 21.49 14.28 3.49
CA ASP A 257 22.83 14.47 4.06
C ASP A 257 23.03 15.94 4.45
N ASP A 258 22.56 16.89 3.63
CA ASP A 258 22.61 18.33 3.91
C ASP A 258 21.77 18.74 5.14
N LEU A 259 20.57 18.16 5.31
CA LEU A 259 19.62 18.58 6.36
C LEU A 259 19.62 17.67 7.59
N GLY A 260 20.33 16.55 7.57
CA GLY A 260 20.34 15.55 8.65
C GLY A 260 18.96 14.95 8.94
N ARG A 261 18.09 14.85 7.92
CA ARG A 261 16.70 14.38 8.05
C ARG A 261 16.40 13.27 7.06
N THR A 262 15.60 12.29 7.46
CA THR A 262 15.26 11.19 6.55
C THR A 262 14.60 11.70 5.27
N TYR A 263 15.03 11.16 4.13
CA TYR A 263 14.52 11.54 2.81
C TYR A 263 12.99 11.39 2.70
N THR A 264 12.41 10.42 3.43
CA THR A 264 10.95 10.22 3.49
C THR A 264 10.23 11.36 4.20
N SER A 265 10.82 11.92 5.26
CA SER A 265 10.31 13.10 5.96
C SER A 265 10.39 14.35 5.09
N LEU A 266 11.51 14.52 4.36
CA LEU A 266 11.72 15.61 3.41
C LEU A 266 10.69 15.58 2.27
N GLN A 267 10.54 14.44 1.58
CA GLN A 267 9.52 14.24 0.55
C GLN A 267 8.11 14.52 1.07
N ARG A 268 7.80 14.01 2.27
CA ARG A 268 6.49 14.22 2.87
C ARG A 268 6.22 15.70 3.10
N PHE A 269 7.17 16.45 3.66
CA PHE A 269 7.00 17.88 3.88
C PHE A 269 6.85 18.66 2.56
N TRP A 270 7.72 18.36 1.59
CA TRP A 270 7.68 18.96 0.25
C TRP A 270 6.31 18.79 -0.40
N TYR A 271 5.89 17.54 -0.62
CA TYR A 271 4.65 17.27 -1.35
C TYR A 271 3.39 17.52 -0.53
N THR A 272 3.44 17.55 0.80
CA THR A 272 2.22 17.76 1.62
C THR A 272 1.98 19.22 1.96
N PHE A 273 3.00 20.10 1.90
CA PHE A 273 2.88 21.50 2.29
C PHE A 273 3.69 22.43 1.38
N LEU A 274 5.03 22.33 1.41
CA LEU A 274 5.92 23.37 0.89
C LEU A 274 5.71 23.64 -0.61
N HIS A 275 5.55 22.59 -1.41
CA HIS A 275 5.29 22.72 -2.85
C HIS A 275 4.06 23.59 -3.13
N VAL A 276 2.95 23.32 -2.44
CA VAL A 276 1.71 24.07 -2.62
C VAL A 276 1.85 25.51 -2.11
N GLN A 277 2.64 25.73 -1.06
CA GLN A 277 2.92 27.07 -0.55
C GLN A 277 3.73 27.93 -1.53
N LEU A 278 4.62 27.33 -2.31
CA LEU A 278 5.48 28.02 -3.27
C LEU A 278 4.78 28.29 -4.61
N PHE A 279 4.01 27.31 -5.11
CA PHE A 279 3.57 27.34 -6.51
C PHE A 279 2.11 27.72 -6.72
N VAL A 280 1.30 27.81 -5.66
CA VAL A 280 -0.07 28.30 -5.74
C VAL A 280 -0.09 29.79 -5.40
N LYS A 281 -0.43 30.63 -6.39
CA LYS A 281 -0.34 32.09 -6.31
C LYS A 281 -1.64 32.77 -5.85
N TYR A 282 -2.36 32.17 -4.89
CA TYR A 282 -3.57 32.75 -4.31
C TYR A 282 -3.82 32.25 -2.88
N ASP A 283 -4.68 32.93 -2.12
CA ASP A 283 -5.01 32.55 -0.74
C ASP A 283 -5.77 31.21 -0.67
N ILE A 284 -5.15 30.20 -0.06
CA ILE A 284 -5.72 28.86 0.04
C ILE A 284 -6.46 28.69 1.37
N LYS A 285 -7.79 28.74 1.30
CA LYS A 285 -8.66 28.36 2.41
C LYS A 285 -8.80 26.84 2.44
N LEU A 286 -8.21 26.17 3.45
CA LEU A 286 -8.27 24.70 3.56
C LEU A 286 -9.71 24.15 3.59
N LYS A 287 -10.68 24.93 4.07
CA LYS A 287 -12.11 24.59 4.04
C LYS A 287 -12.64 24.45 2.61
N GLN A 288 -12.23 25.33 1.70
CA GLN A 288 -12.64 25.27 0.29
C GLN A 288 -12.05 24.04 -0.39
N VAL A 289 -10.74 23.78 -0.21
CA VAL A 289 -10.06 22.58 -0.73
C VAL A 289 -10.81 21.31 -0.31
N ARG A 290 -11.09 21.17 1.00
CA ARG A 290 -11.83 20.01 1.54
C ARG A 290 -13.23 19.89 0.94
N LYS A 291 -13.97 21.00 0.80
CA LYS A 291 -15.32 21.01 0.22
C LYS A 291 -15.30 20.55 -1.25
N VAL A 292 -14.32 21.02 -2.03
CA VAL A 292 -14.12 20.59 -3.42
C VAL A 292 -13.84 19.10 -3.50
N VAL A 293 -12.92 18.58 -2.66
CA VAL A 293 -12.63 17.13 -2.60
C VAL A 293 -13.90 16.34 -2.31
N LEU A 294 -14.60 16.66 -1.22
CA LEU A 294 -15.81 15.93 -0.81
C LEU A 294 -16.90 15.95 -1.90
N LYS A 295 -17.05 17.04 -2.64
CA LYS A 295 -17.98 17.12 -3.78
C LYS A 295 -17.55 16.23 -4.94
N LYS A 296 -16.25 16.18 -5.25
CA LYS A 296 -15.71 15.46 -6.42
C LYS A 296 -15.58 13.96 -6.22
N ILE A 297 -15.44 13.48 -4.97
CA ILE A 297 -15.37 12.05 -4.68
C ILE A 297 -16.75 11.38 -4.59
N ARG A 298 -17.85 12.14 -4.71
CA ARG A 298 -19.22 11.61 -4.94
C ARG A 298 -19.36 11.10 -6.37
N SER A 299 -18.64 10.04 -6.69
CA SER A 299 -18.74 9.35 -7.98
C SER A 299 -19.21 7.92 -7.74
N PRO A 300 -20.10 7.35 -8.58
CA PRO A 300 -20.51 5.94 -8.49
C PRO A 300 -19.32 4.95 -8.53
N SER A 301 -18.21 5.36 -9.15
CA SER A 301 -16.99 4.54 -9.24
C SER A 301 -16.17 4.46 -7.95
N ILE A 302 -16.45 5.31 -6.96
CA ILE A 302 -15.76 5.35 -5.68
C ILE A 302 -16.72 4.83 -4.62
N GLN A 303 -16.46 3.66 -4.06
CA GLN A 303 -17.33 3.09 -3.02
C GLN A 303 -16.76 3.28 -1.62
N VAL A 304 -15.44 3.33 -1.50
CA VAL A 304 -14.73 3.58 -0.24
C VAL A 304 -13.54 4.52 -0.45
N TRP A 305 -13.01 5.06 0.65
CA TRP A 305 -11.91 6.03 0.60
C TRP A 305 -10.67 5.52 -0.13
N THR A 306 -10.37 4.21 -0.06
CA THR A 306 -9.22 3.62 -0.77
C THR A 306 -9.38 3.56 -2.28
N ASP A 307 -10.60 3.73 -2.80
CA ASP A 307 -10.84 3.74 -4.25
C ASP A 307 -10.45 5.08 -4.88
N ILE A 308 -10.26 6.13 -4.07
CA ILE A 308 -10.00 7.49 -4.55
C ILE A 308 -8.65 7.56 -5.29
N ARG A 309 -8.73 8.03 -6.53
CA ARG A 309 -7.60 8.21 -7.44
C ARG A 309 -7.06 9.65 -7.33
N TRP A 310 -6.24 9.93 -6.32
CA TRP A 310 -5.83 11.30 -6.00
C TRP A 310 -5.12 12.05 -7.14
N LYS A 311 -4.39 11.36 -8.02
CA LYS A 311 -3.78 11.95 -9.21
C LYS A 311 -4.80 12.39 -10.26
N GLU A 312 -5.89 11.64 -10.42
CA GLU A 312 -6.99 12.01 -11.32
C GLU A 312 -7.82 13.14 -10.72
N LEU A 313 -8.07 13.07 -9.41
CA LEU A 313 -8.77 14.13 -8.67
C LEU A 313 -8.04 15.48 -8.78
N LEU A 314 -6.70 15.45 -8.84
CA LEU A 314 -5.87 16.65 -8.98
C LEU A 314 -6.18 17.46 -10.25
N LYS A 315 -6.69 16.83 -11.32
CA LYS A 315 -7.10 17.51 -12.57
C LYS A 315 -8.23 18.53 -12.37
N HIS A 316 -8.91 18.50 -11.21
CA HIS A 316 -9.96 19.45 -10.85
C HIS A 316 -9.47 20.60 -9.95
N PHE A 317 -8.17 20.66 -9.65
CA PHE A 317 -7.57 21.74 -8.87
C PHE A 317 -6.73 22.63 -9.80
N PRO A 318 -6.59 23.91 -9.45
CA PRO A 318 -5.64 24.79 -10.13
C PRO A 318 -4.22 24.24 -10.06
N ASP A 319 -3.40 24.72 -10.97
CA ASP A 319 -2.01 24.34 -11.09
C ASP A 319 -1.20 24.70 -9.82
N GLY A 320 -0.15 23.92 -9.53
CA GLY A 320 0.67 24.01 -8.32
C GLY A 320 0.20 23.15 -7.14
N PHE A 321 -1.03 22.63 -7.15
CA PHE A 321 -1.48 21.66 -6.15
C PHE A 321 -0.79 20.30 -6.35
N THR A 322 -0.60 19.58 -5.25
CA THR A 322 -0.15 18.18 -5.29
C THR A 322 -1.26 17.25 -4.81
N HIS A 323 -1.30 16.05 -5.36
CA HIS A 323 -2.24 15.01 -4.93
C HIS A 323 -2.05 14.63 -3.44
N MET A 324 -0.80 14.69 -2.93
CA MET A 324 -0.47 14.44 -1.53
C MET A 324 -1.00 15.53 -0.59
N PHE A 325 -0.92 16.80 -0.98
CA PHE A 325 -1.53 17.90 -0.23
C PHE A 325 -3.05 17.71 -0.15
N VAL A 326 -3.70 17.47 -1.29
CA VAL A 326 -5.17 17.30 -1.37
C VAL A 326 -5.64 16.11 -0.52
N TYR A 327 -4.91 14.99 -0.58
CA TYR A 327 -5.13 13.82 0.26
C TYR A 327 -5.03 14.16 1.74
N HIS A 328 -3.91 14.70 2.21
CA HIS A 328 -3.68 14.94 3.63
C HIS A 328 -4.54 16.07 4.21
N ALA A 329 -4.83 17.10 3.42
CA ALA A 329 -5.72 18.19 3.81
C ALA A 329 -7.12 17.67 4.14
N THR A 330 -7.60 16.67 3.39
CA THR A 330 -8.93 16.07 3.54
C THR A 330 -8.93 14.87 4.49
N GLN A 331 -7.90 14.03 4.47
CA GLN A 331 -7.79 12.87 5.36
C GLN A 331 -7.91 13.27 6.83
N LYS A 332 -7.28 14.37 7.25
CA LYS A 332 -7.37 14.88 8.63
C LYS A 332 -8.79 15.26 9.06
N LEU A 333 -9.68 15.57 8.11
CA LEU A 333 -11.08 15.89 8.38
C LEU A 333 -11.89 14.63 8.69
N VAL A 334 -11.62 13.55 7.97
CA VAL A 334 -12.42 12.31 8.03
C VAL A 334 -11.79 11.20 8.87
N SER A 335 -10.52 11.35 9.28
CA SER A 335 -9.75 10.28 9.93
C SER A 335 -10.31 9.85 11.29
N SER A 336 -11.11 10.68 11.94
CA SER A 336 -11.80 10.35 13.20
C SER A 336 -13.05 9.49 12.99
N TYR A 337 -13.54 9.35 11.76
CA TYR A 337 -14.64 8.45 11.46
C TYR A 337 -14.15 6.99 11.53
N LYS A 338 -14.89 6.15 12.27
CA LYS A 338 -14.53 4.75 12.50
C LYS A 338 -14.42 4.02 11.16
N ASN A 339 -13.30 3.36 10.91
CA ASN A 339 -13.06 2.60 9.69
C ASN A 339 -13.24 3.43 8.39
N TYR A 340 -12.96 4.74 8.40
CA TYR A 340 -13.16 5.62 7.23
C TYR A 340 -12.53 5.12 5.92
N LYS A 341 -11.52 4.25 5.99
CA LYS A 341 -10.87 3.65 4.82
C LYS A 341 -11.76 2.66 4.08
N THR A 342 -12.64 1.96 4.80
CA THR A 342 -13.45 0.84 4.31
C THR A 342 -14.95 1.07 4.42
N ALA A 343 -15.37 2.08 5.19
CA ALA A 343 -16.77 2.48 5.28
C ALA A 343 -17.28 3.07 3.95
N PRO A 344 -18.60 2.99 3.69
CA PRO A 344 -19.21 3.57 2.49
C PRO A 344 -18.83 5.04 2.33
N ILE A 345 -18.41 5.42 1.12
CA ILE A 345 -17.85 6.76 0.89
C ILE A 345 -18.86 7.87 1.24
N GLU A 346 -20.15 7.65 0.99
CA GLU A 346 -21.17 8.67 1.25
C GLU A 346 -21.31 8.97 2.75
N GLU A 347 -21.17 7.96 3.61
CA GLU A 347 -21.16 8.17 5.07
C GLU A 347 -19.94 8.98 5.50
N VAL A 348 -18.76 8.66 4.95
CA VAL A 348 -17.52 9.39 5.21
C VAL A 348 -17.61 10.84 4.72
N ILE A 349 -18.24 11.07 3.57
CA ILE A 349 -18.49 12.40 3.01
C ILE A 349 -19.44 13.17 3.91
N GLN A 350 -20.55 12.57 4.32
CA GLN A 350 -21.54 13.23 5.17
C GLN A 350 -20.94 13.59 6.54
N TYR A 351 -20.16 12.68 7.13
CA TYR A 351 -19.36 12.97 8.31
C TYR A 351 -18.43 14.16 8.08
N GLY A 352 -17.64 14.15 7.00
CA GLY A 352 -16.72 15.24 6.66
C GLY A 352 -17.43 16.59 6.46
N LEU A 353 -18.59 16.60 5.81
CA LEU A 353 -19.40 17.81 5.63
C LEU A 353 -19.94 18.35 6.96
N ASN A 354 -20.36 17.46 7.86
CA ASN A 354 -20.79 17.84 9.20
C ASN A 354 -19.63 18.41 10.02
N GLU A 355 -18.46 17.77 9.97
CA GLU A 355 -17.23 18.25 10.63
C GLU A 355 -16.80 19.63 10.12
N LEU A 356 -17.01 19.95 8.84
CA LEU A 356 -16.75 21.29 8.29
C LEU A 356 -17.72 22.37 8.80
N LYS A 357 -18.88 21.98 9.32
CA LYS A 357 -19.88 22.87 9.93
C LYS A 357 -19.65 23.03 11.44
N THR A 358 -19.42 21.92 12.15
CA THR A 358 -19.39 21.87 13.62
C THR A 358 -18.04 22.27 14.19
N LYS A 359 -16.93 21.81 13.60
CA LYS A 359 -15.63 22.35 13.99
C LYS A 359 -15.60 23.76 13.46
N VAL A 360 -15.56 24.74 14.38
CA VAL A 360 -14.98 26.07 14.17
C VAL A 360 -13.52 25.86 13.80
N SER A 361 -13.29 25.29 12.62
CA SER A 361 -12.02 25.35 11.94
C SER A 361 -11.90 26.82 11.58
N LYS A 362 -11.38 27.62 12.54
CA LYS A 362 -10.81 28.95 12.28
C LYS A 362 -10.20 28.84 10.89
N SER A 363 -10.69 29.60 9.92
CA SER A 363 -10.41 29.36 8.50
C SER A 363 -8.91 29.22 8.31
N LYS A 364 -8.40 27.98 8.37
CA LYS A 364 -6.95 27.77 8.38
C LYS A 364 -6.55 28.04 6.96
N ARG A 365 -5.86 29.15 6.78
CA ARG A 365 -5.26 29.55 5.52
C ARG A 365 -3.90 28.89 5.43
N LEU A 366 -3.58 28.31 4.29
CA LEU A 366 -2.22 27.92 4.00
C LEU A 366 -1.51 29.19 3.51
N LYS A 367 -0.51 29.65 4.26
CA LYS A 367 0.31 30.80 3.87
C LYS A 367 1.12 30.45 2.61
N THR A 368 1.01 31.27 1.58
CA THR A 368 1.88 31.18 0.40
C THR A 368 3.23 31.82 0.69
N LEU A 369 4.26 31.31 0.03
CA LEU A 369 5.65 31.69 0.24
C LEU A 369 6.28 32.15 -1.07
N THR A 370 7.18 33.12 -0.98
CA THR A 370 8.05 33.54 -2.09
C THR A 370 9.51 33.58 -1.64
N MET A 371 10.45 33.49 -2.58
CA MET A 371 11.85 33.77 -2.28
C MET A 371 12.10 35.26 -2.38
N ASN A 372 12.70 35.84 -1.33
CA ASN A 372 13.13 37.22 -1.31
C ASN A 372 14.47 37.41 -2.06
N LYS A 373 14.96 38.65 -2.14
CA LYS A 373 16.23 38.99 -2.83
C LYS A 373 17.47 38.34 -2.20
N GLU A 374 17.40 37.96 -0.93
CA GLU A 374 18.47 37.25 -0.19
C GLU A 374 18.38 35.71 -0.36
N GLY A 375 17.40 35.25 -1.15
CA GLY A 375 17.10 33.85 -1.37
C GLY A 375 16.47 33.17 -0.15
N MET A 376 15.85 33.90 0.75
CA MET A 376 15.14 33.37 1.92
C MET A 376 13.63 33.30 1.65
N LEU A 377 12.94 32.30 2.21
CA LEU A 377 11.49 32.20 2.08
C LEU A 377 10.78 33.19 3.01
N GLU A 378 9.88 33.97 2.44
CA GLU A 378 9.00 34.90 3.16
C GLU A 378 7.53 34.63 2.85
N VAL A 379 6.64 35.07 3.75
CA VAL A 379 5.19 34.90 3.60
C VAL A 379 4.64 36.04 2.74
N ILE A 380 3.86 35.69 1.72
CA ILE A 380 3.12 36.68 0.95
C ILE A 380 1.87 37.07 1.75
N GLU A 381 1.66 38.37 1.93
CA GLU A 381 0.42 38.92 2.43
C GLU A 381 -0.45 39.34 1.24
N TYR A 382 -1.61 38.70 1.09
CA TYR A 382 -2.62 39.15 0.12
C TYR A 382 -3.52 40.17 0.81
N ASP A 383 -3.64 41.36 0.24
CA ASP A 383 -4.64 42.34 0.68
C ASP A 383 -6.04 41.72 0.56
N ASN A 384 -6.82 41.78 1.65
CA ASN A 384 -8.10 41.06 1.78
C ASN A 384 -9.22 41.57 0.85
N ASP A 385 -8.97 42.56 -0.01
CA ASP A 385 -10.01 43.28 -0.75
C ASP A 385 -10.21 42.86 -2.22
N MET A 386 -9.34 42.02 -2.80
CA MET A 386 -9.35 41.83 -4.27
C MET A 386 -9.98 40.54 -4.82
N HIS A 387 -10.46 39.60 -4.01
CA HIS A 387 -11.05 38.36 -4.56
C HIS A 387 -12.35 37.93 -3.84
N LYS A 388 -13.43 38.67 -4.16
CA LYS A 388 -14.81 38.18 -4.15
C LYS A 388 -15.25 37.92 -5.59
N GLU A 389 -14.76 36.84 -6.20
CA GLU A 389 -15.42 36.20 -7.36
C GLU A 389 -15.42 34.68 -7.18
#